data_AF-A5WGA6-F1
#
_entry.id   AF-A5WGA6-F1
#
_cell.length_a   1.000
_cell.length_b   1.000
_cell.length_c   1.000
_cell.angle_alpha   90.00
_cell.angle_beta   90.00
_cell.angle_gamma   90.00
#
_symmetry.space_group_name_H-M   'P 1'
#
loop_
_entity.id
_entity.type
_entity.pdbx_description
1 polymer ?
#
loop_
_entity_poly.entity_id
_entity_poly.type
_entity_poly.pdbx_seq_one_letter_code
_entity_poly.pdbx_strand_id
1 'polypeptide(L)'
;MMMKIMKNLMTQCLSATTLSKTLTHSARKLIFTTLIGSATFFASALVQAAQTTIPVDLTGANATKHEIAVLQVLSEVCPPMLNRQQQTNFRRTYNNQLKQMLPSIKNPKAAIQYLSTQQDYKAILSSMRDWTLSYSRDENLALCKDLANTRF
;
A
#
# COMPACT_ATOMS: atom_id res chain seq x y z
N MET A 1 -5.57 18.22 -7.99
CA MET A 1 -5.37 18.75 -6.61
C MET A 1 -4.89 17.67 -5.63
N MET A 2 -5.46 16.46 -5.62
CA MET A 2 -4.97 15.32 -4.80
C MET A 2 -3.51 14.91 -5.08
N MET A 3 -3.09 14.82 -6.35
CA MET A 3 -1.67 14.60 -6.68
C MET A 3 -0.79 15.75 -6.18
N LYS A 4 -1.33 16.96 -5.94
CA LYS A 4 -0.58 18.10 -5.38
C LYS A 4 -0.38 17.93 -3.87
N ILE A 5 -1.40 17.46 -3.15
CA ILE A 5 -1.29 17.14 -1.71
C ILE A 5 -0.34 15.96 -1.52
N MET A 6 -0.48 14.90 -2.32
CA MET A 6 0.40 13.71 -2.27
C MET A 6 1.83 14.04 -2.71
N LYS A 7 2.02 14.90 -3.72
CA LYS A 7 3.34 15.44 -4.08
C LYS A 7 3.92 16.30 -2.96
N ASN A 8 3.13 17.15 -2.30
CA ASN A 8 3.63 17.97 -1.19
C ASN A 8 4.03 17.10 0.01
N LEU A 9 3.27 16.02 0.28
CA LEU A 9 3.59 15.01 1.29
C LEU A 9 4.84 14.19 0.91
N MET A 10 4.99 13.79 -0.36
CA MET A 10 6.20 13.12 -0.86
C MET A 10 7.43 14.02 -0.90
N THR A 11 7.29 15.32 -1.20
CA THR A 11 8.41 16.28 -1.20
C THR A 11 8.97 16.47 0.20
N GLN A 12 8.14 16.33 1.24
CA GLN A 12 8.61 16.32 2.63
C GLN A 12 9.42 15.04 2.95
N CYS A 13 9.18 13.91 2.29
CA CYS A 13 9.97 12.68 2.45
C CYS A 13 11.42 12.80 1.95
N LEU A 14 11.69 13.58 0.90
CA LEU A 14 13.07 13.74 0.40
C LEU A 14 13.97 14.54 1.35
N SER A 15 13.40 15.25 2.33
CA SER A 15 14.15 16.15 3.20
C SER A 15 14.64 15.47 4.49
N ALA A 16 14.20 14.24 4.80
CA ALA A 16 14.56 13.53 6.02
C ALA A 16 15.71 12.53 5.79
N THR A 17 16.85 13.00 5.27
CA THR A 17 18.10 12.23 5.30
C THR A 17 19.15 12.97 6.11
N THR A 18 18.93 13.09 7.42
CA THR A 18 20.02 13.33 8.36
C THR A 18 19.94 12.35 9.52
N LEU A 19 20.76 11.30 9.37
CA LEU A 19 21.71 10.86 10.36
C LEU A 19 21.19 10.64 11.80
N SER A 20 21.05 9.37 12.18
CA SER A 20 21.55 8.89 13.47
C SER A 20 21.80 7.38 13.40
N LYS A 21 23.08 7.03 13.30
CA LYS A 21 23.59 5.70 13.64
C LYS A 21 23.70 5.64 15.16
N THR A 22 23.05 4.70 15.81
CA THR A 22 23.53 4.14 17.08
C THR A 22 23.07 2.70 17.18
N LEU A 23 24.00 1.81 16.85
CA LEU A 23 24.02 0.43 17.34
C LEU A 23 24.21 0.47 18.86
N THR A 24 23.29 -0.12 19.61
CA THR A 24 23.64 -0.71 20.90
C THR A 24 22.89 -2.01 21.12
N HIS A 25 23.69 -3.06 21.10
CA HIS A 25 23.44 -4.46 21.37
C HIS A 25 22.83 -4.65 22.77
N SER A 26 21.69 -5.36 22.87
CA SER A 26 21.25 -5.95 24.13
C SER A 26 20.58 -7.29 23.87
N ALA A 27 21.42 -8.30 23.69
CA ALA A 27 21.03 -9.69 23.76
C ALA A 27 20.51 -10.01 25.17
N ARG A 28 19.22 -10.30 25.30
CA ARG A 28 18.67 -10.97 26.48
C ARG A 28 17.99 -12.25 26.03
N LYS A 29 18.72 -13.36 26.21
CA LYS A 29 18.22 -14.73 26.15
C LYS A 29 17.09 -14.86 27.17
N LEU A 30 15.91 -15.28 26.73
CA LEU A 30 14.91 -15.94 27.57
C LEU A 30 14.51 -17.24 26.88
N ILE A 31 14.61 -18.31 27.67
CA ILE A 31 14.43 -19.72 27.32
C ILE A 31 13.04 -20.14 27.84
N PHE A 32 12.46 -21.18 27.21
CA PHE A 32 11.27 -21.96 27.61
C PHE A 32 9.92 -21.28 27.28
N THR A 33 8.88 -21.92 26.73
CA THR A 33 8.52 -23.35 26.75
C THR A 33 7.49 -23.61 25.64
N THR A 34 7.55 -24.80 25.05
CA THR A 34 6.60 -25.38 24.11
C THR A 34 5.23 -25.65 24.76
N LEU A 35 4.13 -25.20 24.12
CA LEU A 35 2.83 -25.83 24.28
C LEU A 35 2.24 -26.14 22.90
N ILE A 36 2.02 -27.42 22.66
CA ILE A 36 1.36 -27.99 21.50
C ILE A 36 -0.14 -27.71 21.66
N GLY A 37 -0.73 -27.02 20.68
CA GLY A 37 -2.16 -26.75 20.61
C GLY A 37 -2.62 -26.88 19.17
N SER A 38 -3.08 -28.07 18.81
CA SER A 38 -3.62 -28.42 17.51
C SER A 38 -4.96 -27.72 17.27
N ALA A 39 -5.04 -26.90 16.22
CA ALA A 39 -6.29 -26.55 15.56
C ALA A 39 -6.12 -26.79 14.05
N THR A 40 -6.77 -27.84 13.59
CA THR A 40 -6.94 -28.19 12.18
C THR A 40 -8.03 -27.33 11.56
N PHE A 41 -7.95 -27.19 10.23
CA PHE A 41 -8.95 -26.64 9.30
C PHE A 41 -9.14 -25.12 9.27
N PHE A 42 -8.44 -24.47 8.34
CA PHE A 42 -9.10 -23.77 7.24
C PHE A 42 -8.26 -23.92 5.97
N ALA A 43 -8.56 -24.97 5.19
CA ALA A 43 -8.19 -25.00 3.78
C ALA A 43 -9.11 -24.02 3.05
N SER A 44 -8.75 -22.73 3.06
CA SER A 44 -9.36 -21.77 2.16
C SER A 44 -8.94 -22.12 0.75
N ALA A 45 -9.91 -22.52 -0.06
CA ALA A 45 -9.75 -22.73 -1.49
C ALA A 45 -8.99 -21.53 -2.10
N LEU A 46 -7.74 -21.77 -2.49
CA LEU A 46 -7.06 -20.90 -3.43
C LEU A 46 -7.78 -21.11 -4.76
N VAL A 47 -8.78 -20.27 -5.03
CA VAL A 47 -9.14 -19.95 -6.41
C VAL A 47 -7.88 -19.32 -7.00
N GLN A 48 -7.04 -20.17 -7.59
CA GLN A 48 -6.01 -19.77 -8.52
C GLN A 48 -6.76 -19.23 -9.75
N ALA A 49 -7.20 -17.97 -9.67
CA ALA A 49 -7.46 -17.21 -10.86
C ALA A 49 -6.14 -17.24 -11.63
N ALA A 50 -6.10 -17.97 -12.74
CA ALA A 50 -4.98 -18.02 -13.66
C ALA A 50 -4.69 -16.58 -14.11
N GLN A 51 -3.86 -15.87 -13.34
CA GLN A 51 -3.32 -14.59 -13.72
C GLN A 51 -2.27 -14.89 -14.77
N THR A 52 -2.63 -14.60 -16.02
CA THR A 52 -1.66 -14.43 -17.09
C THR A 52 -0.67 -13.36 -16.64
N THR A 53 0.48 -13.80 -16.09
CA THR A 53 1.59 -12.96 -15.66
C THR A 53 2.31 -12.45 -16.90
N ILE A 54 1.68 -11.50 -17.58
CA ILE A 54 2.32 -10.72 -18.63
C ILE A 54 3.20 -9.70 -17.89
N PRO A 55 4.50 -9.58 -18.20
CA PRO A 55 5.34 -8.55 -17.63
C PRO A 55 4.67 -7.19 -17.82
N VAL A 56 4.45 -6.47 -16.71
CA VAL A 56 3.78 -5.17 -16.74
C VAL A 56 4.73 -4.14 -17.33
N ASP A 57 4.48 -3.77 -18.57
CA ASP A 57 5.14 -2.64 -19.20
C ASP A 57 4.50 -1.32 -18.72
N LEU A 58 5.28 -0.53 -17.99
CA LEU A 58 4.88 0.78 -17.47
C LEU A 58 5.20 1.93 -18.44
N THR A 59 5.69 1.64 -19.65
CA THR A 59 6.07 2.68 -20.64
C THR A 59 4.89 3.59 -21.03
N GLY A 60 3.65 3.11 -20.93
CA GLY A 60 2.42 3.89 -21.13
C GLY A 60 1.73 4.35 -19.84
N ALA A 61 2.40 4.27 -18.69
CA ALA A 61 1.83 4.71 -17.42
C ALA A 61 1.95 6.22 -17.26
N ASN A 62 0.91 6.85 -16.72
CA ASN A 62 0.92 8.27 -16.34
C ASN A 62 1.47 8.49 -14.92
N ALA A 63 1.98 7.45 -14.27
CA ALA A 63 2.43 7.46 -12.90
C ALA A 63 3.66 6.57 -12.69
N THR A 64 4.43 6.91 -11.67
CA THR A 64 5.62 6.16 -11.26
C THR A 64 5.27 4.98 -10.36
N LYS A 65 6.21 4.03 -10.21
CA LYS A 65 6.11 2.93 -9.22
C LYS A 65 5.82 3.44 -7.80
N HIS A 66 6.34 4.60 -7.42
CA HIS A 66 6.11 5.23 -6.11
C HIS A 66 4.66 5.70 -5.95
N GLU A 67 4.09 6.37 -6.95
CA GLU A 67 2.70 6.85 -6.91
C GLU A 67 1.71 5.69 -6.88
N ILE A 68 1.98 4.62 -7.62
CA ILE A 68 1.19 3.39 -7.60
C ILE A 68 1.29 2.71 -6.22
N ALA A 69 2.49 2.63 -5.64
CA ALA A 69 2.71 2.04 -4.33
C ALA A 69 2.00 2.80 -3.22
N VAL A 70 2.01 4.14 -3.23
CA VAL A 70 1.24 4.94 -2.25
C VAL A 70 -0.24 4.64 -2.36
N LEU A 71 -0.80 4.61 -3.58
CA LEU A 71 -2.22 4.31 -3.72
C LEU A 71 -2.54 2.88 -3.23
N GLN A 72 -1.66 1.91 -3.49
CA GLN A 72 -1.80 0.55 -2.96
C GLN A 72 -1.78 0.53 -1.42
N VAL A 73 -0.83 1.20 -0.77
CA VAL A 73 -0.77 1.27 0.70
C VAL A 73 -2.04 1.91 1.28
N LEU A 74 -2.55 2.98 0.65
CA LEU A 74 -3.81 3.59 1.07
C LEU A 74 -4.99 2.61 0.99
N SER A 75 -4.99 1.69 0.00
CA SER A 75 -6.01 0.64 -0.10
C SER A 75 -5.90 -0.43 0.98
N GLU A 76 -4.74 -0.57 1.62
CA GLU A 76 -4.51 -1.47 2.76
C GLU A 76 -4.93 -0.80 4.08
N VAL A 77 -4.60 0.50 4.24
CA VAL A 77 -4.78 1.23 5.51
C VAL A 77 -6.19 1.83 5.66
N CYS A 78 -6.79 2.37 4.59
CA CYS A 78 -8.01 3.16 4.70
C CYS A 78 -9.31 2.39 4.93
N PRO A 79 -9.59 1.23 4.31
CA PRO A 79 -10.87 0.53 4.48
C PRO A 79 -11.32 0.31 5.93
N PRO A 80 -10.45 -0.13 6.88
CA PRO A 80 -10.88 -0.33 8.27
C PRO A 80 -11.13 0.99 9.03
N MET A 81 -10.67 2.13 8.52
CA MET A 81 -10.84 3.45 9.15
C MET A 81 -12.15 4.15 8.72
N LEU A 82 -12.83 3.63 7.70
CA LEU A 82 -13.95 4.28 7.03
C LEU A 82 -15.28 3.58 7.34
N ASN A 83 -16.38 4.34 7.33
CA ASN A 83 -17.72 3.75 7.39
C ASN A 83 -18.12 3.10 6.05
N ARG A 84 -19.23 2.33 6.01
CA ARG A 84 -19.65 1.57 4.82
C ARG A 84 -19.82 2.42 3.55
N GLN A 85 -20.41 3.61 3.68
CA GLN A 85 -20.60 4.52 2.56
C GLN A 85 -19.25 5.05 2.05
N GLN A 86 -18.39 5.45 2.96
CA GLN A 86 -17.04 5.94 2.67
C GLN A 86 -16.17 4.84 2.04
N GLN A 87 -16.23 3.60 2.51
CA GLN A 87 -15.53 2.47 1.88
C GLN A 87 -15.95 2.27 0.42
N THR A 88 -17.26 2.39 0.15
CA THR A 88 -17.79 2.26 -1.21
C THR A 88 -17.26 3.36 -2.12
N ASN A 89 -17.25 4.60 -1.63
CA ASN A 89 -16.72 5.73 -2.38
C ASN A 89 -15.20 5.65 -2.56
N PHE A 90 -14.46 5.29 -1.50
CA PHE A 90 -13.02 5.07 -1.54
C PHE A 90 -12.66 4.04 -2.61
N ARG A 91 -13.35 2.88 -2.65
CA ARG A 91 -13.09 1.85 -3.66
C ARG A 91 -13.31 2.38 -5.09
N ARG A 92 -14.32 3.23 -5.29
CA ARG A 92 -14.59 3.88 -6.58
C ARG A 92 -13.45 4.84 -6.95
N THR A 93 -13.09 5.75 -6.05
CA THR A 93 -11.97 6.69 -6.18
C THR A 93 -10.67 5.98 -6.49
N TYR A 94 -10.33 4.95 -5.71
CA TYR A 94 -9.15 4.12 -5.89
C TYR A 94 -9.09 3.49 -7.28
N ASN A 95 -10.17 2.84 -7.72
CA ASN A 95 -10.22 2.21 -9.04
C ASN A 95 -10.10 3.25 -10.18
N ASN A 96 -10.74 4.42 -10.03
CA ASN A 96 -10.65 5.51 -11.00
C ASN A 96 -9.22 6.05 -11.11
N GLN A 97 -8.56 6.29 -9.97
CA GLN A 97 -7.19 6.78 -9.92
C GLN A 97 -6.22 5.76 -10.54
N LEU A 98 -6.39 4.47 -10.25
CA LEU A 98 -5.60 3.42 -10.90
C LEU A 98 -5.77 3.39 -12.41
N LYS A 99 -7.01 3.55 -12.90
CA LYS A 99 -7.27 3.58 -14.34
C LYS A 99 -6.62 4.81 -15.01
N GLN A 100 -6.59 5.95 -14.33
CA GLN A 100 -5.91 7.16 -14.83
C GLN A 100 -4.38 7.01 -14.84
N MET A 101 -3.83 6.33 -13.84
CA MET A 101 -2.40 6.08 -13.72
C MET A 101 -1.90 5.02 -14.71
N LEU A 102 -2.73 4.00 -14.99
CA LEU A 102 -2.41 2.87 -15.86
C LEU A 102 -3.44 2.74 -17.00
N PRO A 103 -3.58 3.75 -17.87
CA PRO A 103 -4.64 3.80 -18.87
C PRO A 103 -4.52 2.70 -19.93
N SER A 104 -3.28 2.32 -20.27
CA SER A 104 -2.98 1.28 -21.26
C SER A 104 -3.10 -0.14 -20.71
N ILE A 105 -3.29 -0.29 -19.40
CA ILE A 105 -3.36 -1.60 -18.74
C ILE A 105 -4.82 -2.02 -18.57
N LYS A 106 -5.20 -3.12 -19.23
CA LYS A 106 -6.57 -3.66 -19.18
C LYS A 106 -7.03 -4.02 -17.77
N ASN A 107 -6.12 -4.54 -16.93
CA ASN A 107 -6.40 -4.87 -15.53
C ASN A 107 -5.34 -4.28 -14.59
N PRO A 108 -5.51 -3.01 -14.15
CA PRO A 108 -4.56 -2.34 -13.28
C PRO A 108 -4.29 -3.08 -11.96
N LYS A 109 -5.27 -3.80 -11.43
CA LYS A 109 -5.10 -4.55 -10.18
C LYS A 109 -4.18 -5.75 -10.34
N ALA A 110 -4.36 -6.52 -11.42
CA ALA A 110 -3.46 -7.64 -11.72
C ALA A 110 -2.03 -7.15 -12.01
N ALA A 111 -1.90 -5.99 -12.66
CA ALA A 111 -0.60 -5.38 -12.88
C ALA A 111 0.09 -4.98 -11.57
N ILE A 112 -0.63 -4.40 -10.62
CA ILE A 112 -0.10 -4.08 -9.29
C ILE A 112 0.28 -5.35 -8.51
N GLN A 113 -0.52 -6.41 -8.62
CA GLN A 113 -0.17 -7.70 -8.02
C GLN A 113 1.15 -8.24 -8.59
N TYR A 114 1.34 -8.15 -9.91
CA TYR A 114 2.61 -8.51 -10.54
C TYR A 114 3.76 -7.60 -10.09
N LEU A 115 3.56 -6.28 -10.03
CA LEU A 115 4.55 -5.33 -9.50
C LEU A 115 4.94 -5.69 -8.06
N SER A 116 3.96 -6.09 -7.23
CA SER A 116 4.18 -6.55 -5.84
C SER A 116 5.07 -7.81 -5.74
N THR A 117 5.36 -8.50 -6.85
CA THR A 117 6.34 -9.60 -6.87
C THR A 117 7.78 -9.11 -7.06
N GLN A 118 7.99 -7.93 -7.67
CA GLN A 118 9.31 -7.39 -7.99
C GLN A 118 9.99 -6.79 -6.76
N GLN A 119 11.30 -7.03 -6.62
CA GLN A 119 12.05 -6.68 -5.42
C GLN A 119 12.14 -5.17 -5.18
N ASP A 120 12.33 -4.40 -6.23
CA ASP A 120 12.40 -2.93 -6.17
C ASP A 120 11.05 -2.34 -5.72
N TYR A 121 9.95 -2.84 -6.27
CA TYR A 121 8.62 -2.39 -5.91
C TYR A 121 8.23 -2.82 -4.48
N LYS A 122 8.66 -4.00 -4.02
CA LYS A 122 8.50 -4.41 -2.62
C LYS A 122 9.21 -3.46 -1.65
N ALA A 123 10.43 -3.02 -1.98
CA ALA A 123 11.16 -2.05 -1.17
C ALA A 123 10.41 -0.71 -1.09
N ILE A 124 9.88 -0.24 -2.24
CA ILE A 124 9.05 0.96 -2.29
C ILE A 124 7.78 0.78 -1.44
N LEU A 125 7.06 -0.34 -1.58
CA LEU A 125 5.86 -0.62 -0.79
C LEU A 125 6.14 -0.61 0.71
N SER A 126 7.24 -1.23 1.16
CA SER A 126 7.62 -1.23 2.57
C SER A 126 7.83 0.20 3.07
N SER A 127 8.62 1.00 2.35
CA SER A 127 8.88 2.40 2.69
C SER A 127 7.59 3.23 2.78
N MET A 128 6.66 3.03 1.83
CA MET A 128 5.38 3.75 1.83
C MET A 128 4.45 3.29 2.97
N ARG A 129 4.49 2.01 3.36
CA ARG A 129 3.76 1.51 4.53
C ARG A 129 4.32 2.11 5.81
N ASP A 130 5.63 2.02 6.01
CA ASP A 130 6.30 2.54 7.21
C ASP A 130 6.03 4.05 7.36
N TRP A 131 6.09 4.78 6.25
CA TRP A 131 5.77 6.20 6.24
C TRP A 131 4.31 6.48 6.56
N THR A 132 3.36 5.76 5.95
CA THR A 132 1.92 5.95 6.24
C THR A 132 1.60 5.61 7.71
N LEU A 133 2.23 4.57 8.25
CA LEU A 133 2.05 4.15 9.65
C LEU A 133 2.80 5.03 10.65
N SER A 134 3.72 5.90 10.20
CA SER A 134 4.40 6.87 11.06
C SER A 134 3.49 8.00 11.53
N TYR A 135 2.39 8.25 10.82
CA TYR A 135 1.38 9.23 11.20
C TYR A 135 0.41 8.69 12.25
N SER A 136 -0.15 9.60 13.04
CA SER A 136 -1.19 9.26 14.00
C SER A 136 -2.42 8.67 13.30
N ARG A 137 -3.23 7.94 14.08
CA ARG A 137 -4.48 7.38 13.57
C ARG A 137 -5.44 8.44 13.03
N ASP A 138 -5.47 9.62 13.65
CA ASP A 138 -6.37 10.71 13.25
C ASP A 138 -5.92 11.40 11.95
N GLU A 139 -4.61 11.57 11.75
CA GLU A 139 -4.05 12.06 10.48
C GLU A 139 -4.33 11.06 9.34
N ASN A 140 -4.11 9.78 9.58
CA ASN A 140 -4.42 8.72 8.62
C ASN A 140 -5.93 8.68 8.31
N LEU A 141 -6.79 8.82 9.32
CA LEU A 141 -8.24 8.88 9.13
C LEU A 141 -8.66 10.09 8.29
N ALA A 142 -8.06 11.27 8.50
CA ALA A 142 -8.34 12.47 7.72
C ALA A 142 -8.01 12.25 6.24
N LEU A 143 -6.82 11.72 5.95
CA LEU A 143 -6.40 11.36 4.58
C LEU A 143 -7.36 10.36 3.93
N CYS A 144 -7.75 9.33 4.67
CA CYS A 144 -8.68 8.33 4.16
C CYS A 144 -10.08 8.90 3.87
N LYS A 145 -10.56 9.82 4.72
CA LYS A 145 -11.83 10.53 4.50
C LYS A 145 -11.76 11.42 3.27
N ASP A 146 -10.66 12.14 3.07
CA ASP A 146 -10.47 12.97 1.87
C ASP A 146 -10.58 12.12 0.61
N LEU A 147 -9.87 10.99 0.55
CA LEU A 147 -9.95 10.04 -0.58
C LEU A 147 -11.37 9.49 -0.80
N ALA A 148 -12.08 9.19 0.29
CA ALA A 148 -13.45 8.69 0.22
C ALA A 148 -14.47 9.76 -0.18
N ASN A 149 -14.16 11.03 0.04
CA ASN A 149 -15.06 12.15 -0.26
C ASN A 149 -14.74 12.84 -1.59
N THR A 150 -13.60 12.55 -2.20
CA THR A 150 -13.28 13.04 -3.55
C THR A 150 -14.34 12.63 -4.55
N ARG A 151 -14.86 13.62 -5.27
CA ARG A 151 -15.71 13.43 -6.45
C ARG A 151 -14.85 13.67 -7.69
N PHE A 152 -15.00 12.78 -8.69
CA PHE A 152 -14.37 12.89 -10.01
C PHE A 152 -15.46 13.10 -11.05
#